data_AF-A0A7S1GMH9-F1
#
_entry.id   AF-A0A7S1GMH9-F1
#
_cell.length_a   1.000
_cell.length_b   1.000
_cell.length_c   1.000
_cell.angle_alpha   90.00
_cell.angle_beta   90.00
_cell.angle_gamma   90.00
#
_symmetry.space_group_name_H-M   'P 1'
#
loop_
_entity.id
_entity.type
_entity.pdbx_description
1 polymer ?
#
loop_
_entity_poly.entity_id
_entity_poly.type
_entity_poly.pdbx_seq_one_letter_code
_entity_poly.pdbx_strand_id
1 'polypeptide(L)'
;KDFFETQSFGKLTMTNDFADPVDITKTEKECADNVSGTSYKLHECLLEVLAAASSYTLSDYDIITFIHSGYGAEHGDRDNKGNYYDDRIWSHAWEIETADGTKMPYALTSAFYGIENAKPQHVGIPIHEIAQAMGAPTLYGDYPGFGLGLYDVMSSPYGFDGTQHHCGSLSAYTRVFLEWATVEEITEGGTYTIAASNISNKVYKIATGFPNGEYLYIENRVNGG
;
A
#
# COMPACT_ATOMS: atom_id res chain seq x y z
N LYS A 1 8.15 2.41 7.46
CA LYS A 1 8.16 3.25 8.68
C LYS A 1 8.26 4.74 8.35
N ASP A 2 9.43 5.24 7.93
CA ASP A 2 9.68 6.68 7.74
C ASP A 2 8.66 7.39 6.86
N PHE A 3 8.23 6.75 5.76
CA PHE A 3 7.16 7.25 4.90
C PHE A 3 5.88 7.54 5.71
N PHE A 4 5.37 6.57 6.46
CA PHE A 4 4.12 6.68 7.19
C PHE A 4 4.20 7.67 8.36
N GLU A 5 5.31 7.68 9.10
CA GLU A 5 5.50 8.63 10.21
C GLU A 5 5.61 10.07 9.68
N THR A 6 6.27 10.27 8.53
CA THR A 6 6.36 11.58 7.87
C THR A 6 5.00 12.02 7.34
N GLN A 7 4.32 11.17 6.57
CA GLN A 7 3.05 11.51 5.91
C GLN A 7 1.88 11.67 6.89
N SER A 8 1.95 11.04 8.06
CA SER A 8 0.93 11.16 9.11
C SER A 8 1.11 12.38 10.02
N PHE A 9 2.24 13.08 9.94
CA PHE A 9 2.53 14.23 10.80
C PHE A 9 2.36 13.93 12.30
N GLY A 10 2.86 12.77 12.73
CA GLY A 10 2.81 12.32 14.12
C GLY A 10 1.46 11.75 14.56
N LYS A 11 0.50 11.58 13.64
CA LYS A 11 -0.78 10.89 13.91
C LYS A 11 -0.63 9.36 13.95
N LEU A 12 0.42 8.83 13.34
CA LEU A 12 0.76 7.41 13.36
C LEU A 12 2.18 7.22 13.89
N THR A 13 2.35 6.24 14.78
CA THR A 13 3.65 5.69 15.15
C THR A 13 3.69 4.25 14.66
N MET A 14 4.75 3.86 13.97
CA MET A 14 4.85 2.52 13.41
C MET A 14 5.99 1.74 14.08
N THR A 15 5.61 0.67 14.79
CA THR A 15 6.51 -0.32 15.38
C THR A 15 6.31 -1.65 14.66
N ASN A 16 7.41 -2.34 14.35
CA ASN A 16 7.36 -3.59 13.60
C ASN A 16 8.20 -4.63 14.33
N ASP A 17 7.68 -5.85 14.40
CA ASP A 17 8.45 -7.04 14.71
C ASP A 17 8.63 -7.86 13.44
N PHE A 18 9.76 -8.56 13.34
CA PHE A 18 10.10 -9.37 12.18
C PHE A 18 10.25 -10.81 12.60
N ALA A 19 9.45 -11.69 11.99
CA ALA A 19 9.64 -13.13 12.09
C ALA A 19 10.81 -13.57 11.21
N ASP A 20 11.47 -14.66 11.60
CA ASP A 20 12.42 -15.36 10.73
C ASP A 20 11.69 -15.91 9.48
N PRO A 21 12.38 -16.04 8.33
CA PRO A 21 11.81 -16.69 7.16
C PRO A 21 11.33 -18.10 7.48
N VAL A 22 10.14 -18.45 6.97
CA VAL A 22 9.54 -19.78 7.16
C VAL A 22 9.33 -20.46 5.81
N ASP A 23 9.62 -21.76 5.77
CA ASP A 23 9.23 -22.62 4.66
C ASP A 23 7.83 -23.17 4.94
N ILE A 24 7.00 -23.22 3.90
CA ILE A 24 5.67 -23.84 3.94
C ILE A 24 5.62 -25.02 2.97
N THR A 25 4.57 -25.85 3.08
CA THR A 25 4.41 -27.08 2.31
C THR A 25 4.18 -26.85 0.82
N LYS A 26 3.62 -25.69 0.45
CA LYS A 26 3.27 -25.34 -0.92
C LYS A 26 4.34 -24.49 -1.57
N THR A 27 4.59 -24.75 -2.84
CA THR A 27 5.40 -23.86 -3.67
C THR A 27 4.67 -22.55 -3.94
N GLU A 28 5.43 -21.50 -4.27
CA GLU A 28 4.86 -20.20 -4.65
C GLU A 28 3.83 -20.32 -5.80
N LYS A 29 4.13 -21.14 -6.80
CA LYS A 29 3.21 -21.42 -7.91
C LYS A 29 1.90 -22.06 -7.46
N GLU A 30 1.96 -22.99 -6.50
CA GLU A 30 0.76 -23.59 -5.92
C GLU A 30 -0.05 -22.58 -5.11
N CYS A 31 0.60 -21.63 -4.43
CA CYS A 31 -0.09 -20.54 -3.73
C CYS A 31 -0.68 -19.50 -4.71
N ALA A 32 0.00 -19.25 -5.84
CA ALA A 32 -0.46 -18.34 -6.89
C ALA A 32 -1.65 -18.89 -7.69
N ASP A 33 -1.76 -20.22 -7.78
CA ASP A 33 -2.94 -20.93 -8.31
C ASP A 33 -3.33 -20.54 -9.75
N ASN A 34 -2.34 -20.16 -10.58
CA ASN A 34 -2.53 -19.66 -11.96
C ASN A 34 -3.46 -18.43 -12.05
N VAL A 35 -3.69 -17.73 -10.94
CA VAL A 35 -4.53 -16.52 -10.85
C VAL A 35 -3.86 -15.44 -10.02
N SER A 36 -2.52 -15.47 -10.00
CA SER A 36 -1.66 -14.54 -9.27
C SER A 36 -1.94 -14.40 -7.77
N GLY A 37 -2.38 -15.48 -7.12
CA GLY A 37 -2.65 -15.51 -5.68
C GLY A 37 -3.99 -14.87 -5.30
N THR A 38 -4.91 -14.69 -6.24
CA THR A 38 -6.24 -14.09 -5.94
C THR A 38 -7.30 -15.11 -5.50
N SER A 39 -6.95 -16.40 -5.44
CA SER A 39 -7.84 -17.45 -4.94
C SER A 39 -7.66 -17.72 -3.45
N TYR A 40 -8.59 -18.47 -2.86
CA TYR A 40 -8.50 -18.92 -1.47
C TYR A 40 -7.26 -19.81 -1.20
N LYS A 41 -6.61 -20.31 -2.27
CA LYS A 41 -5.40 -21.12 -2.14
C LYS A 41 -4.25 -20.36 -1.48
N LEU A 42 -4.15 -19.07 -1.76
CA LEU A 42 -3.16 -18.23 -1.10
C LEU A 42 -3.45 -18.13 0.41
N HIS A 43 -4.70 -18.00 0.83
CA HIS A 43 -5.05 -17.94 2.25
C HIS A 43 -4.65 -19.23 2.99
N GLU A 44 -4.79 -20.41 2.36
CA GLU A 44 -4.25 -21.67 2.92
C GLU A 44 -2.73 -21.57 3.18
N CYS A 45 -1.97 -21.00 2.23
CA CYS A 45 -0.53 -20.80 2.38
C CYS A 45 -0.19 -19.80 3.50
N LEU A 46 -0.90 -18.67 3.56
CA LEU A 46 -0.67 -17.64 4.58
C LEU A 46 -1.00 -18.15 5.99
N LEU A 47 -2.03 -18.99 6.14
CA LEU A 47 -2.32 -19.65 7.42
C LEU A 47 -1.21 -20.59 7.88
N GLU A 48 -0.53 -21.27 6.95
CA GLU A 48 0.65 -22.08 7.27
C GLU A 48 1.83 -21.22 7.73
N VAL A 49 2.04 -20.06 7.09
CA VAL A 49 3.04 -19.06 7.54
C VAL A 49 2.74 -18.61 8.97
N LEU A 50 1.49 -18.27 9.28
CA LEU A 50 1.10 -17.85 10.63
C LEU A 50 1.25 -18.97 11.67
N ALA A 51 0.95 -20.22 11.30
CA ALA A 51 1.17 -21.37 12.17
C ALA A 51 2.68 -21.58 12.46
N ALA A 52 3.54 -21.36 11.46
CA ALA A 52 4.99 -21.41 11.65
C ALA A 52 5.51 -20.26 12.52
N ALA A 53 4.87 -19.08 12.47
CA ALA A 53 5.14 -17.91 13.30
C ALA A 53 4.43 -17.93 14.67
N SER A 54 4.15 -19.12 15.24
CA SER A 54 3.38 -19.30 16.47
C SER A 54 3.94 -18.65 17.75
N SER A 55 5.18 -18.16 17.73
CA SER A 55 5.77 -17.38 18.82
C SER A 55 5.19 -15.97 18.95
N TYR A 56 4.47 -15.49 17.93
CA TYR A 56 3.82 -14.19 17.92
C TYR A 56 2.36 -14.32 18.32
N THR A 57 1.90 -13.43 19.20
CA THR A 57 0.48 -13.33 19.55
C THR A 57 -0.18 -12.35 18.58
N LEU A 58 -0.93 -12.86 17.60
CA LEU A 58 -1.44 -12.03 16.49
C LEU A 58 -2.33 -10.87 16.95
N SER A 59 -3.06 -11.02 18.06
CA SER A 59 -3.88 -9.94 18.63
C SER A 59 -3.10 -8.72 19.12
N ASP A 60 -1.77 -8.82 19.22
CA ASP A 60 -0.90 -7.70 19.63
C ASP A 60 -0.55 -6.78 18.45
N TYR A 61 -0.96 -7.14 17.22
CA TYR A 61 -0.65 -6.41 15.99
C TYR A 61 -1.92 -5.85 15.34
N ASP A 62 -1.82 -4.63 14.80
CA ASP A 62 -2.90 -4.03 14.03
C ASP A 62 -2.98 -4.62 12.60
N ILE A 63 -1.83 -4.95 12.02
CA ILE A 63 -1.67 -5.39 10.62
C ILE A 63 -0.56 -6.43 10.53
N ILE A 64 -0.73 -7.42 9.65
CA ILE A 64 0.32 -8.38 9.29
C ILE A 64 0.88 -8.02 7.91
N THR A 65 2.20 -8.02 7.75
CA THR A 65 2.82 -7.90 6.42
C THR A 65 3.50 -9.22 6.05
N PHE A 66 3.00 -9.86 4.99
CA PHE A 66 3.60 -11.05 4.40
C PHE A 66 4.57 -10.64 3.29
N ILE A 67 5.73 -11.31 3.26
CA ILE A 67 6.73 -11.14 2.22
C ILE A 67 7.01 -12.52 1.63
N HIS A 68 6.67 -12.74 0.36
CA HIS A 68 6.99 -14.01 -0.31
C HIS A 68 8.37 -13.96 -0.99
N SER A 69 9.07 -15.09 -1.03
CA SER A 69 10.46 -15.20 -1.52
C SER A 69 10.61 -15.10 -3.04
N GLY A 70 9.59 -14.66 -3.77
CA GLY A 70 9.56 -14.63 -5.22
C GLY A 70 9.55 -13.23 -5.82
N TYR A 71 9.39 -13.19 -7.14
CA TYR A 71 9.13 -11.97 -7.90
C TYR A 71 7.63 -11.71 -7.93
N GLY A 72 7.21 -10.46 -7.73
CA GLY A 72 5.80 -10.11 -7.78
C GLY A 72 5.21 -10.24 -9.21
N ALA A 73 3.95 -10.68 -9.29
CA ALA A 73 3.25 -10.81 -10.58
C ALA A 73 2.99 -9.46 -11.26
N GLU A 74 3.03 -8.34 -10.51
CA GLU A 74 2.90 -6.97 -11.03
C GLU A 74 3.91 -6.61 -12.13
N HIS A 75 5.03 -7.33 -12.22
CA HIS A 75 6.04 -7.10 -13.25
C HIS A 75 5.71 -7.75 -14.60
N GLY A 76 4.64 -8.56 -14.68
CA GLY A 76 4.25 -9.25 -15.90
C GLY A 76 5.31 -10.22 -16.41
N ASP A 77 5.12 -10.76 -17.62
CA ASP A 77 6.07 -11.64 -18.32
C ASP A 77 6.50 -12.91 -17.54
N ARG A 78 7.53 -13.60 -18.05
CA ARG A 78 8.13 -14.77 -17.41
C ARG A 78 9.35 -14.38 -16.58
N ASP A 79 9.50 -14.98 -15.41
CA ASP A 79 10.73 -14.86 -14.62
C ASP A 79 11.90 -15.67 -15.20
N ASN A 80 13.07 -15.52 -14.60
CA ASN A 80 14.27 -16.27 -14.98
C ASN A 80 14.20 -17.79 -14.74
N LYS A 81 13.13 -18.30 -14.11
CA LYS A 81 12.82 -19.72 -13.93
C LYS A 81 11.73 -20.20 -14.91
N GLY A 82 11.20 -19.31 -15.74
CA GLY A 82 10.17 -19.59 -16.74
C GLY A 82 8.73 -19.52 -16.22
N ASN A 83 8.50 -19.13 -14.96
CA ASN A 83 7.16 -18.97 -14.40
C ASN A 83 6.49 -17.74 -15.00
N TYR A 84 5.27 -17.89 -15.52
CA TYR A 84 4.50 -16.74 -16.02
C TYR A 84 3.94 -15.92 -14.85
N TYR A 85 3.49 -14.69 -15.08
CA TYR A 85 3.00 -13.84 -13.99
C TYR A 85 1.82 -14.47 -13.22
N ASP A 86 0.96 -15.24 -13.90
CA ASP A 86 -0.14 -15.99 -13.28
C ASP A 86 0.33 -17.03 -12.24
N ASP A 87 1.57 -17.52 -12.37
CA ASP A 87 2.23 -18.49 -11.48
C ASP A 87 3.00 -17.80 -10.33
N ARG A 88 2.91 -16.48 -10.20
CA ARG A 88 3.57 -15.67 -9.17
C ARG A 88 2.52 -14.91 -8.37
N ILE A 89 2.83 -14.51 -7.16
CA ILE A 89 1.85 -13.82 -6.32
C ILE A 89 1.85 -12.32 -6.68
N TRP A 90 0.68 -11.75 -6.94
CA TRP A 90 0.50 -10.30 -7.12
C TRP A 90 0.42 -9.63 -5.75
N SER A 91 1.16 -8.54 -5.53
CA SER A 91 1.10 -7.81 -4.26
C SER A 91 -0.29 -7.21 -4.00
N HIS A 92 -0.87 -7.43 -2.81
CA HIS A 92 -2.22 -6.92 -2.46
C HIS A 92 -2.40 -6.79 -0.95
N ALA A 93 -3.50 -6.19 -0.52
CA ALA A 93 -3.91 -6.12 0.88
C ALA A 93 -5.37 -6.49 1.05
N TRP A 94 -5.67 -7.40 1.98
CA TRP A 94 -7.02 -7.91 2.29
C TRP A 94 -7.16 -8.23 3.78
N GLU A 95 -8.18 -8.99 4.15
CA GLU A 95 -8.38 -9.56 5.48
C GLU A 95 -8.14 -11.07 5.44
N ILE A 96 -7.43 -11.59 6.44
CA ILE A 96 -7.28 -13.01 6.69
C ILE A 96 -8.04 -13.39 7.96
N GLU A 97 -8.74 -14.52 7.93
CA GLU A 97 -9.37 -15.12 9.11
C GLU A 97 -8.51 -16.29 9.59
N THR A 98 -7.99 -16.20 10.80
CA THR A 98 -7.15 -17.22 11.43
C THR A 98 -7.98 -18.40 11.93
N ALA A 99 -7.31 -19.51 12.29
CA ALA A 99 -7.98 -20.74 12.71
C ALA A 99 -8.87 -20.59 13.97
N ASP A 100 -8.62 -19.57 14.79
CA ASP A 100 -9.42 -19.20 15.96
C ASP A 100 -10.57 -18.21 15.65
N GLY A 101 -10.74 -17.84 14.38
CA GLY A 101 -11.77 -16.91 13.90
C GLY A 101 -11.39 -15.42 13.99
N THR A 102 -10.15 -15.09 14.38
CA THR A 102 -9.69 -13.70 14.39
C THR A 102 -9.52 -13.20 12.96
N LYS A 103 -10.10 -12.04 12.66
CA LYS A 103 -9.98 -11.36 11.39
C LYS A 103 -8.94 -10.25 11.49
N MET A 104 -7.96 -10.26 10.59
CA MET A 104 -6.89 -9.28 10.59
C MET A 104 -6.61 -8.74 9.20
N PRO A 105 -6.42 -7.43 9.04
CA PRO A 105 -5.92 -6.88 7.80
C PRO A 105 -4.48 -7.34 7.56
N TYR A 106 -4.15 -7.60 6.32
CA TYR A 106 -2.78 -7.90 5.91
C TYR A 106 -2.39 -7.14 4.64
N ALA A 107 -1.09 -6.91 4.51
CA ALA A 107 -0.44 -6.54 3.27
C ALA A 107 0.44 -7.70 2.81
N LEU A 108 0.53 -7.92 1.50
CA LEU A 108 1.37 -8.96 0.90
C LEU A 108 2.20 -8.34 -0.21
N THR A 109 3.51 -8.61 -0.17
CA THR A 109 4.44 -8.13 -1.18
C THR A 109 5.51 -9.16 -1.51
N SER A 110 6.19 -8.95 -2.63
CA SER A 110 7.33 -9.75 -3.05
C SER A 110 8.61 -9.33 -2.35
N ALA A 111 9.51 -10.28 -2.11
CA ALA A 111 10.87 -9.99 -1.62
C ALA A 111 11.74 -9.37 -2.72
N PHE A 112 11.46 -9.68 -3.98
CA PHE A 112 12.30 -9.31 -5.12
C PHE A 112 11.60 -8.41 -6.14
N TYR A 113 12.33 -7.37 -6.57
CA TYR A 113 11.96 -6.46 -7.64
C TYR A 113 12.26 -7.08 -9.02
N GLY A 114 11.36 -6.86 -9.97
CA GLY A 114 11.51 -7.26 -11.36
C GLY A 114 11.19 -8.74 -11.59
N ILE A 115 11.91 -9.36 -12.53
CA ILE A 115 11.69 -10.75 -12.97
C ILE A 115 12.99 -11.58 -12.97
N GLU A 116 14.11 -10.97 -12.58
CA GLU A 116 15.43 -11.60 -12.60
C GLU A 116 16.41 -10.93 -11.61
N ASN A 117 17.53 -11.60 -11.35
CA ASN A 117 18.66 -11.11 -10.55
C ASN A 117 18.39 -10.89 -9.04
N ALA A 118 17.24 -11.32 -8.51
CA ALA A 118 16.92 -11.33 -7.08
C ALA A 118 17.25 -10.02 -6.36
N LYS A 119 16.96 -8.88 -7.01
CA LYS A 119 17.14 -7.55 -6.41
C LYS A 119 16.08 -7.34 -5.35
N PRO A 120 16.40 -6.80 -4.16
CA PRO A 120 15.39 -6.51 -3.15
C PRO A 120 14.25 -5.65 -3.71
N GLN A 121 13.02 -5.92 -3.30
CA GLN A 121 11.85 -5.11 -3.63
C GLN A 121 12.06 -3.65 -3.20
N HIS A 122 11.61 -2.74 -4.05
CA HIS A 122 11.61 -1.31 -3.77
C HIS A 122 10.41 -0.95 -2.89
N VAL A 123 10.49 0.17 -2.18
CA VAL A 123 9.53 0.49 -1.11
C VAL A 123 8.13 0.87 -1.60
N GLY A 124 7.96 1.23 -2.87
CA GLY A 124 6.69 1.75 -3.39
C GLY A 124 5.52 0.78 -3.23
N ILE A 125 5.66 -0.47 -3.68
CA ILE A 125 4.59 -1.48 -3.55
C ILE A 125 4.32 -1.83 -2.08
N PRO A 126 5.32 -2.17 -1.24
CA PRO A 126 5.10 -2.37 0.19
C PRO A 126 4.37 -1.20 0.86
N ILE A 127 4.71 0.05 0.51
CA ILE A 127 4.00 1.23 1.04
C ILE A 127 2.54 1.25 0.58
N HIS A 128 2.25 0.96 -0.69
CA HIS A 128 0.89 0.90 -1.20
C HIS A 128 0.05 -0.15 -0.47
N GLU A 129 0.55 -1.37 -0.34
CA GLU A 129 -0.21 -2.46 0.28
C GLU A 129 -0.39 -2.25 1.78
N ILE A 130 0.65 -1.79 2.48
CA ILE A 130 0.54 -1.48 3.91
C ILE A 130 -0.46 -0.32 4.14
N ALA A 131 -0.49 0.69 3.26
CA ALA A 131 -1.49 1.75 3.32
C ALA A 131 -2.92 1.22 3.11
N GLN A 132 -3.14 0.32 2.15
CA GLN A 132 -4.45 -0.33 1.98
C GLN A 132 -4.84 -1.16 3.21
N ALA A 133 -3.90 -1.90 3.81
CA ALA A 133 -4.15 -2.66 5.05
C ALA A 133 -4.50 -1.75 6.24
N MET A 134 -3.99 -0.51 6.28
CA MET A 134 -4.40 0.54 7.23
C MET A 134 -5.78 1.16 6.92
N GLY A 135 -6.41 0.76 5.81
CA GLY A 135 -7.72 1.25 5.38
C GLY A 135 -7.68 2.38 4.35
N ALA A 136 -6.50 2.73 3.81
CA ALA A 136 -6.43 3.72 2.74
C ALA A 136 -7.21 3.24 1.49
N PRO A 137 -7.95 4.13 0.81
CA PRO A 137 -8.76 3.73 -0.33
C PRO A 137 -7.90 3.49 -1.57
N THR A 138 -8.35 2.60 -2.43
CA THR A 138 -7.78 2.40 -3.76
C THR A 138 -8.14 3.57 -4.68
N LEU A 139 -7.16 4.18 -5.34
CA LEU A 139 -7.34 5.38 -6.19
C LEU A 139 -6.86 5.17 -7.64
N TYR A 140 -6.72 3.91 -8.08
CA TYR A 140 -6.54 3.58 -9.49
C TYR A 140 -7.76 4.01 -10.32
N GLY A 141 -7.54 4.24 -11.61
CA GLY A 141 -8.63 4.40 -12.58
C GLY A 141 -8.90 3.08 -13.30
N ASP A 142 -10.10 2.95 -13.85
CA ASP A 142 -10.40 1.90 -14.82
C ASP A 142 -9.64 2.20 -16.12
N TYR A 143 -9.05 1.17 -16.74
CA TYR A 143 -8.37 1.32 -18.03
C TYR A 143 -9.33 1.95 -19.06
N PRO A 144 -8.93 3.03 -19.78
CA PRO A 144 -7.57 3.58 -19.90
C PRO A 144 -7.20 4.71 -18.91
N GLY A 145 -8.05 5.02 -17.94
CA GLY A 145 -7.79 6.02 -16.89
C GLY A 145 -6.75 5.55 -15.88
N PHE A 146 -5.96 6.50 -15.37
CA PHE A 146 -4.91 6.25 -14.36
C PHE A 146 -5.31 6.71 -12.95
N GLY A 147 -6.57 7.09 -12.73
CA GLY A 147 -7.03 7.63 -11.45
C GLY A 147 -6.29 8.93 -11.11
N LEU A 148 -5.73 9.02 -9.89
CA LEU A 148 -4.86 10.13 -9.49
C LEU A 148 -3.42 10.02 -10.03
N GLY A 149 -3.05 8.89 -10.63
CA GLY A 149 -1.72 8.61 -11.14
C GLY A 149 -0.63 8.83 -10.09
N LEU A 150 0.45 9.49 -10.51
CA LEU A 150 1.62 9.77 -9.66
C LEU A 150 1.35 10.78 -8.53
N TYR A 151 0.14 11.34 -8.46
CA TYR A 151 -0.26 12.23 -7.37
C TYR A 151 -0.75 11.48 -6.13
N ASP A 152 -0.92 10.16 -6.14
CA ASP A 152 -1.16 9.43 -4.89
C ASP A 152 -0.51 8.05 -4.96
N VAL A 153 0.19 7.64 -3.91
CA VAL A 153 0.72 6.28 -3.83
C VAL A 153 -0.39 5.24 -3.94
N MET A 154 -1.61 5.56 -3.50
CA MET A 154 -2.80 4.72 -3.63
C MET A 154 -3.33 4.60 -5.07
N SER A 155 -2.75 5.35 -5.99
CA SER A 155 -3.04 5.30 -7.43
C SER A 155 -1.84 4.87 -8.25
N SER A 156 -0.61 5.13 -7.79
CA SER A 156 0.59 4.60 -8.42
C SER A 156 1.76 4.51 -7.43
N PRO A 157 2.23 3.29 -7.10
CA PRO A 157 3.41 3.12 -6.24
C PRO A 157 4.75 3.41 -6.95
N TYR A 158 4.74 3.65 -8.26
CA TYR A 158 5.95 3.68 -9.09
C TYR A 158 6.76 4.97 -9.00
N GLY A 159 6.19 6.04 -8.46
CA GLY A 159 6.89 7.31 -8.35
C GLY A 159 7.14 7.98 -9.71
N PHE A 160 7.77 9.16 -9.67
CA PHE A 160 7.94 10.01 -10.85
C PHE A 160 8.89 9.45 -11.93
N ASP A 161 9.80 8.57 -11.53
CA ASP A 161 10.77 7.93 -12.44
C ASP A 161 10.36 6.51 -12.84
N GLY A 162 9.20 6.04 -12.37
CA GLY A 162 8.69 4.71 -12.67
C GLY A 162 9.43 3.57 -11.98
N THR A 163 10.36 3.86 -11.08
CA THR A 163 11.24 2.83 -10.49
C THR A 163 10.68 2.20 -9.23
N GLN A 164 9.67 2.81 -8.58
CA GLN A 164 9.21 2.49 -7.22
C GLN A 164 10.21 2.82 -6.09
N HIS A 165 11.41 3.34 -6.38
CA HIS A 165 12.36 3.78 -5.35
C HIS A 165 11.87 5.05 -4.63
N HIS A 166 11.28 5.96 -5.40
CA HIS A 166 10.82 7.27 -4.94
C HIS A 166 9.30 7.37 -5.13
N CYS A 167 8.56 6.55 -4.38
CA CYS A 167 7.11 6.55 -4.46
C CYS A 167 6.53 7.94 -4.13
N GLY A 168 5.39 8.27 -4.74
CA GLY A 168 4.69 9.52 -4.49
C GLY A 168 4.23 9.66 -3.05
N SER A 169 3.96 10.89 -2.61
CA SER A 169 3.29 11.16 -1.33
C SER A 169 1.81 10.76 -1.38
N LEU A 170 1.19 10.61 -0.21
CA LEU A 170 -0.27 10.50 -0.11
C LEU A 170 -0.90 11.84 -0.48
N SER A 171 -2.01 11.81 -1.23
CA SER A 171 -2.72 13.04 -1.56
C SER A 171 -3.45 13.64 -0.38
N ALA A 172 -3.83 14.91 -0.53
CA ALA A 172 -4.74 15.56 0.39
C ALA A 172 -6.00 14.72 0.65
N TYR A 173 -6.55 14.06 -0.37
CA TYR A 173 -7.71 13.18 -0.21
C TYR A 173 -7.40 12.02 0.74
N THR A 174 -6.33 11.25 0.47
CA THR A 174 -5.98 10.09 1.28
C THR A 174 -5.57 10.48 2.70
N ARG A 175 -4.82 11.57 2.86
CA ARG A 175 -4.43 12.07 4.19
C ARG A 175 -5.64 12.55 4.99
N VAL A 176 -6.65 13.15 4.35
CA VAL A 176 -7.91 13.50 5.03
C VAL A 176 -8.71 12.25 5.36
N PHE A 177 -8.78 11.28 4.46
CA PHE A 177 -9.48 10.00 4.66
C PHE A 177 -8.94 9.23 5.87
N LEU A 178 -7.61 9.19 6.02
CA LEU A 178 -6.92 8.55 7.15
C LEU A 178 -6.87 9.42 8.42
N GLU A 179 -7.49 10.60 8.41
CA GLU A 179 -7.47 11.58 9.51
C GLU A 179 -6.06 12.10 9.87
N TRP A 180 -5.15 12.08 8.91
CA TRP A 180 -3.77 12.58 9.07
C TRP A 180 -3.63 14.07 8.75
N ALA A 181 -4.54 14.61 7.94
CA ALA A 181 -4.61 16.03 7.60
C ALA A 181 -5.64 16.79 8.41
N THR A 182 -5.36 18.06 8.70
CA THR A 182 -6.33 19.00 9.27
C THR A 182 -6.95 19.82 8.15
N VAL A 183 -8.28 19.77 8.03
CA VAL A 183 -9.02 20.46 6.96
C VAL A 183 -9.43 21.86 7.40
N GLU A 184 -9.10 22.86 6.59
CA GLU A 184 -9.64 24.23 6.69
C GLU A 184 -10.57 24.50 5.50
N GLU A 185 -11.86 24.69 5.78
CA GLU A 185 -12.83 24.99 4.74
C GLU A 185 -12.82 26.48 4.39
N ILE A 186 -12.71 26.77 3.09
CA ILE A 186 -12.78 28.12 2.53
C ILE A 186 -14.24 28.42 2.16
N THR A 187 -14.87 29.28 2.95
CA THR A 187 -16.26 29.74 2.72
C THR A 187 -16.35 31.16 2.16
N GLU A 188 -15.24 31.92 2.23
CA GLU A 188 -15.18 33.32 1.80
C GLU A 188 -14.04 33.56 0.80
N GLY A 189 -14.27 34.47 -0.15
CA GLY A 189 -13.25 34.89 -1.11
C GLY A 189 -12.11 35.65 -0.44
N GLY A 190 -10.87 35.36 -0.83
CA GLY A 190 -9.70 36.00 -0.24
C GLY A 190 -8.37 35.42 -0.71
N THR A 191 -7.29 35.82 -0.04
CA THR A 191 -5.95 35.28 -0.28
C THR A 191 -5.58 34.31 0.84
N TYR A 192 -5.24 33.08 0.46
CA TYR A 192 -4.84 32.01 1.37
C TYR A 192 -3.39 31.61 1.07
N THR A 193 -2.59 31.41 2.12
CA THR A 193 -1.21 30.92 1.99
C THR A 193 -1.16 29.44 2.31
N ILE A 194 -0.67 28.64 1.37
CA ILE A 194 -0.61 27.19 1.50
C ILE A 194 0.86 26.76 1.65
N ALA A 195 1.20 26.28 2.85
CA ALA A 195 2.50 25.69 3.12
C ALA A 195 2.71 24.42 2.29
N ALA A 196 3.97 24.08 1.98
CA ALA A 196 4.28 22.86 1.24
C ALA A 196 3.80 21.61 1.99
N SER A 197 3.24 20.65 1.26
CA SER A 197 2.57 19.47 1.83
C SER A 197 3.52 18.49 2.53
N ASN A 198 4.83 18.62 2.33
CA ASN A 198 5.85 17.84 3.02
C ASN A 198 6.20 18.39 4.43
N ILE A 199 5.80 19.61 4.76
CA ILE A 199 6.06 20.24 6.07
C ILE A 199 4.78 20.68 6.80
N SER A 200 3.61 20.45 6.20
CA SER A 200 2.32 20.82 6.76
C SER A 200 1.26 19.74 6.50
N ASN A 201 0.50 19.40 7.54
CA ASN A 201 -0.68 18.55 7.43
C ASN A 201 -1.97 19.34 7.14
N LYS A 202 -1.89 20.65 6.93
CA LYS A 202 -3.05 21.48 6.61
C LYS A 202 -3.47 21.27 5.16
N VAL A 203 -4.75 20.98 4.95
CA VAL A 203 -5.40 20.86 3.64
C VAL A 203 -6.54 21.86 3.58
N TYR A 204 -6.66 22.56 2.47
CA TYR A 204 -7.80 23.45 2.24
C TYR A 204 -8.93 22.71 1.53
N LYS A 205 -10.18 22.99 1.91
CA LYS A 205 -11.38 22.45 1.26
C LYS A 205 -12.23 23.56 0.67
N ILE A 206 -12.68 23.39 -0.56
CA ILE A 206 -13.74 24.22 -1.16
C ILE A 206 -14.91 23.32 -1.51
N ALA A 207 -16.02 23.46 -0.79
CA ALA A 207 -17.30 22.82 -1.12
C ALA A 207 -18.34 23.81 -1.67
N THR A 208 -18.20 25.10 -1.33
CA THR A 208 -19.10 26.14 -1.83
C THR A 208 -19.11 26.19 -3.35
N GLY A 209 -20.31 26.11 -3.94
CA GLY A 209 -20.51 26.13 -5.39
C GLY A 209 -20.42 24.76 -6.07
N PHE A 210 -20.10 23.69 -5.34
CA PHE A 210 -20.16 22.32 -5.83
C PHE A 210 -21.50 21.65 -5.45
N PRO A 211 -21.96 20.63 -6.21
CA PRO A 211 -23.06 19.77 -5.80
C PRO A 211 -22.84 19.12 -4.43
N ASN A 212 -23.92 18.68 -3.78
CA ASN A 212 -23.83 17.96 -2.51
C ASN A 212 -22.93 16.72 -2.66
N GLY A 213 -21.87 16.66 -1.85
CA GLY A 213 -20.89 15.56 -1.87
C GLY A 213 -19.67 15.81 -2.75
N GLU A 214 -19.68 16.84 -3.60
CA GLU A 214 -18.54 17.27 -4.40
C GLU A 214 -17.77 18.40 -3.72
N TYR A 215 -16.45 18.40 -3.85
CA TYR A 215 -15.56 19.39 -3.26
C TYR A 215 -14.17 19.31 -3.90
N LEU A 216 -13.36 20.34 -3.66
CA LEU A 216 -11.93 20.31 -3.95
C LEU A 216 -11.13 20.29 -2.65
N TYR A 217 -10.15 19.40 -2.57
CA TYR A 217 -9.04 19.53 -1.63
C TYR A 217 -7.86 20.18 -2.33
N ILE A 218 -7.23 21.13 -1.64
CA ILE A 218 -6.10 21.90 -2.17
C ILE A 218 -4.91 21.72 -1.23
N GLU A 219 -3.79 21.34 -1.84
CA GLU A 219 -2.48 21.23 -1.20
C GLU A 219 -1.40 21.81 -2.12
N ASN A 220 -0.28 22.24 -1.52
CA ASN A 220 0.86 22.75 -2.25
C ASN A 220 1.95 21.69 -2.34
N ARG A 221 2.10 21.05 -3.51
CA ARG A 221 3.14 20.07 -3.78
C ARG A 221 4.30 20.72 -4.50
N VAL A 222 5.26 21.18 -3.72
CA VAL A 222 6.54 21.66 -4.22
C VAL A 222 7.65 20.82 -3.65
N ASN A 223 8.73 20.66 -4.40
CA ASN A 223 9.97 20.09 -3.91
C ASN A 223 10.62 21.13 -2.97
N GLY A 224 10.10 21.23 -1.75
CA GLY A 224 10.56 22.15 -0.72
C GLY A 224 11.55 21.44 0.20
N GLY A 225 12.78 21.24 -0.28
CA GLY A 225 13.89 20.63 0.48
C GLY A 225 14.83 19.83 -0.41
#